data_AF-T1A596-F1
#
_entry.id   AF-T1A596-F1
#
_cell.length_a   1.000
_cell.length_b   1.000
_cell.length_c   1.000
_cell.angle_alpha   90.00
_cell.angle_beta   90.00
_cell.angle_gamma   90.00
#
_symmetry.space_group_name_H-M   'P 1'
#
loop_
_entity.id
_entity.type
_entity.pdbx_description
1 polymer ?
#
loop_
_entity_poly.entity_id
_entity_poly.type
_entity_poly.pdbx_seq_one_letter_code
_entity_poly.pdbx_strand_id
1 'polypeptide(L)'
;MFTRVELRRHEQHEMNRLAQRMRIELGVLALRASVTATGGAPGAAANTMIVAKSLLSELKSEQAVGRLVINLPKIMREPAASPYDVVLRNGDTLIVPKFEQEVTVIGEVEDPTSHLYQPGLSRSAYIRMSGGFTS
;
A
#
# COMPACT_ATOMS: atom_id res chain seq x y z
N MET A 1 6.24 -2.03 13.60
CA MET A 1 4.85 -2.13 13.09
C MET A 1 4.04 -3.02 14.00
N PHE A 2 2.82 -2.61 14.37
CA PHE A 2 1.88 -3.46 15.10
C PHE A 2 0.83 -4.01 14.13
N THR A 3 0.54 -5.31 14.21
CA THR A 3 -0.47 -5.97 13.38
C THR A 3 -1.44 -6.78 14.22
N ARG A 4 -2.72 -6.82 13.80
CA ARG A 4 -3.80 -7.57 14.46
C ARG A 4 -4.53 -8.48 13.48
N VAL A 5 -4.70 -9.75 13.85
CA VAL A 5 -5.32 -10.77 13.00
C VAL A 5 -6.77 -10.43 12.65
N GLU A 6 -7.56 -9.93 13.60
CA GLU A 6 -8.96 -9.54 13.36
C GLU A 6 -9.06 -8.38 12.36
N LEU A 7 -8.17 -7.39 12.49
CA LEU A 7 -8.13 -6.24 11.58
C LEU A 7 -7.75 -6.69 10.17
N ARG A 8 -6.74 -7.55 10.04
CA ARG A 8 -6.36 -8.17 8.77
C ARG A 8 -7.54 -8.89 8.11
N ARG A 9 -8.31 -9.68 8.87
CA ARG A 9 -9.48 -10.40 8.34
C ARG A 9 -10.56 -9.44 7.84
N HIS A 10 -10.84 -8.37 8.60
CA HIS A 10 -11.81 -7.35 8.23
C HIS A 10 -11.37 -6.59 6.97
N GLU A 11 -10.12 -6.12 6.92
CA GLU A 11 -9.53 -5.49 5.74
C GLU A 11 -9.59 -6.40 4.51
N GLN A 12 -9.23 -7.68 4.65
CA GLN A 12 -9.31 -8.65 3.55
C GLN A 12 -10.73 -8.81 3.01
N HIS A 13 -11.72 -8.84 3.90
CA HIS A 13 -13.13 -8.91 3.51
C HIS A 13 -13.52 -7.68 2.67
N GLU A 14 -13.17 -6.48 3.13
CA GLU A 14 -13.49 -5.24 2.41
C GLU A 14 -12.75 -5.16 1.06
N MET A 15 -11.48 -5.59 0.99
CA MET A 15 -10.74 -5.68 -0.27
C MET A 15 -11.40 -6.65 -1.26
N ASN A 16 -11.82 -7.83 -0.80
CA ASN A 16 -12.51 -8.80 -1.66
C ASN A 16 -13.83 -8.22 -2.20
N ARG A 17 -14.56 -7.49 -1.36
CA ARG A 17 -15.80 -6.80 -1.74
C ARG A 17 -15.54 -5.70 -2.77
N LEU A 18 -14.48 -4.91 -2.58
CA LEU A 18 -14.07 -3.86 -3.51
C LEU A 18 -13.67 -4.47 -4.88
N ALA A 19 -12.86 -5.53 -4.86
CA ALA A 19 -12.43 -6.25 -6.05
C ALA A 19 -13.62 -6.83 -6.83
N GLN A 20 -14.62 -7.40 -6.13
CA GLN A 20 -15.84 -7.89 -6.77
C GLN A 20 -16.64 -6.76 -7.42
N ARG A 21 -16.76 -5.60 -6.76
CA ARG A 21 -17.43 -4.42 -7.32
C ARG A 21 -16.71 -3.92 -8.56
N MET A 22 -15.39 -3.74 -8.50
CA MET A 22 -14.58 -3.31 -9.64
C MET A 22 -14.69 -4.28 -10.83
N ARG A 23 -14.72 -5.59 -10.58
CA ARG A 23 -14.92 -6.60 -11.64
C ARG A 23 -16.25 -6.40 -12.38
N ILE A 24 -17.33 -6.11 -11.65
CA ILE A 24 -18.65 -5.88 -12.25
C ILE A 24 -18.64 -4.58 -13.06
N GLU A 25 -18.09 -3.49 -12.51
CA GLU A 25 -18.00 -2.19 -13.19
C GLU A 25 -17.18 -2.28 -14.49
N LEU A 26 -16.02 -2.96 -14.46
CA LEU A 26 -15.19 -3.18 -15.64
C LEU A 26 -15.90 -4.08 -16.68
N GLY A 27 -16.66 -5.08 -16.23
CA GLY A 27 -17.47 -5.91 -17.13
C GLY A 27 -18.56 -5.11 -17.85
N VAL A 28 -19.23 -4.20 -17.15
CA VAL A 28 -20.22 -3.28 -17.74
C VAL A 28 -19.55 -2.30 -18.70
N LEU A 29 -18.39 -1.76 -18.34
CA LEU A 29 -17.62 -0.86 -19.22
C LEU A 29 -17.19 -1.57 -20.51
N ALA A 30 -16.69 -2.80 -20.42
CA ALA A 30 -16.32 -3.61 -21.57
C ALA A 30 -17.53 -3.92 -22.46
N LEU A 31 -18.68 -4.26 -21.87
CA LEU A 31 -19.92 -4.46 -22.61
C LEU A 31 -20.36 -3.16 -23.32
N ARG A 32 -20.32 -2.02 -22.64
CA ARG A 32 -20.61 -0.71 -23.25
C ARG A 32 -19.68 -0.41 -24.41
N ALA A 33 -18.37 -0.60 -24.25
CA ALA A 33 -17.39 -0.41 -25.32
C ALA A 33 -17.64 -1.32 -26.54
N SER A 34 -18.15 -2.55 -26.30
CA SER A 34 -18.56 -3.45 -27.38
C SER A 34 -19.82 -2.99 -28.12
N VAL A 35 -20.76 -2.33 -27.41
CA VAL A 35 -22.04 -1.85 -27.96
C VAL A 35 -21.90 -0.47 -28.64
N THR A 36 -21.05 0.42 -28.12
CA THR A 36 -20.78 1.73 -28.73
C THR A 36 -19.86 1.64 -29.96
N ALA A 37 -19.11 0.54 -30.11
CA ALA A 37 -18.40 0.19 -31.33
C ALA A 37 -19.37 -0.24 -32.44
N THR A 38 -20.18 0.71 -32.93
CA THR A 38 -20.90 0.64 -34.20
C THR A 38 -19.88 0.60 -35.36
N GLY A 39 -19.23 -0.55 -35.57
CA GLY A 39 -18.22 -0.67 -36.63
C GLY A 39 -17.14 -1.74 -36.47
N GLY A 40 -17.30 -2.75 -35.60
CA GLY A 40 -16.61 -4.03 -35.77
C GLY A 40 -15.07 -3.99 -35.73
N ALA A 41 -14.49 -3.55 -34.61
CA ALA A 41 -13.13 -3.97 -34.25
C ALA A 41 -13.22 -4.99 -33.08
N PRO A 42 -13.21 -6.31 -33.35
CA PRO A 42 -13.33 -7.37 -32.33
C PRO A 42 -12.25 -7.33 -31.25
N GLY A 43 -11.16 -6.58 -31.46
CA GLY A 43 -10.02 -6.50 -30.56
C GLY A 43 -10.16 -5.50 -29.40
N ALA A 44 -10.98 -4.46 -29.50
CA ALA A 44 -11.03 -3.40 -28.49
C ALA A 44 -11.67 -3.88 -27.16
N ALA A 45 -12.77 -4.63 -27.25
CA ALA A 45 -13.40 -5.24 -26.07
C ALA A 45 -12.52 -6.32 -25.44
N ALA A 46 -11.80 -7.09 -26.26
CA ALA A 46 -10.84 -8.09 -25.78
C ALA A 46 -9.68 -7.43 -25.03
N ASN A 47 -9.15 -6.32 -25.52
CA ASN A 47 -8.03 -5.62 -24.89
C ASN A 47 -8.43 -4.99 -23.55
N THR A 48 -9.62 -4.36 -23.46
CA THR A 48 -10.17 -3.85 -22.19
C THR A 48 -10.36 -4.96 -21.15
N MET A 49 -10.80 -6.14 -21.58
CA MET A 49 -10.96 -7.30 -20.70
C MET A 49 -9.61 -7.87 -20.22
N ILE A 50 -8.56 -7.80 -21.02
CA ILE A 50 -7.20 -8.21 -20.61
C ILE A 50 -6.67 -7.29 -19.52
N VAL A 51 -6.76 -5.96 -19.72
CA VAL A 51 -6.35 -4.96 -18.71
C VAL A 51 -7.18 -5.08 -17.44
N ALA A 52 -8.50 -5.28 -17.56
CA ALA A 52 -9.36 -5.50 -16.41
C ALA A 52 -8.98 -6.77 -15.63
N LYS A 53 -8.61 -7.84 -16.32
CA LYS A 53 -8.17 -9.09 -15.70
C LYS A 53 -6.82 -8.95 -15.00
N SER A 54 -5.87 -8.21 -15.57
CA SER A 54 -4.55 -8.00 -14.96
C SER A 54 -4.67 -7.16 -13.69
N LEU A 55 -5.38 -6.03 -13.72
CA LEU A 55 -5.62 -5.18 -12.54
C LEU A 55 -6.34 -5.95 -11.41
N LEU A 56 -7.33 -6.77 -11.77
CA LEU A 56 -8.02 -7.60 -10.79
C LEU A 56 -7.10 -8.69 -10.20
N SER A 57 -6.18 -9.24 -11.00
CA SER A 57 -5.20 -10.21 -10.52
C SER A 57 -4.19 -9.58 -9.57
N GLU A 58 -3.76 -8.35 -9.86
CA GLU A 58 -2.86 -7.56 -9.02
C GLU A 58 -3.52 -7.24 -7.67
N LEU A 59 -4.74 -6.68 -7.68
CA LEU A 59 -5.51 -6.42 -6.45
C LEU A 59 -5.77 -7.68 -5.61
N LYS A 60 -5.96 -8.85 -6.26
CA LYS A 60 -6.14 -10.13 -5.56
C LYS A 60 -4.83 -10.71 -5.02
N SER A 61 -3.70 -10.30 -5.57
CA SER A 61 -2.38 -10.78 -5.13
C SER A 61 -1.92 -10.08 -3.84
N GLU A 62 -2.46 -8.89 -3.56
CA GLU A 62 -2.20 -8.17 -2.32
C GLU A 62 -2.99 -8.77 -1.14
N GLN A 63 -2.30 -8.98 -0.03
CA GLN A 63 -2.90 -9.46 1.21
C GLN A 63 -3.04 -8.31 2.20
N ALA A 64 -4.16 -8.29 2.92
CA ALA A 64 -4.33 -7.35 4.01
C ALA A 64 -3.26 -7.58 5.09
N VAL A 65 -2.71 -6.51 5.64
CA VAL A 65 -1.66 -6.57 6.66
C VAL A 65 -2.26 -6.51 8.08
N GLY A 66 -3.39 -5.82 8.27
CA GLY A 66 -3.99 -5.61 9.59
C GLY A 66 -3.21 -4.63 10.46
N ARG A 67 -2.71 -3.54 9.88
CA ARG A 67 -1.83 -2.58 10.56
C ARG A 67 -2.63 -1.70 11.53
N LEU A 68 -2.31 -1.78 12.82
CA LEU A 68 -2.85 -0.86 13.82
C LEU A 68 -1.85 0.26 14.09
N VAL A 69 -2.25 1.51 13.86
CA VAL A 69 -1.41 2.68 14.15
C VAL A 69 -1.44 2.97 15.64
N ILE A 70 -0.29 2.81 16.30
CA ILE A 70 -0.12 3.05 17.73
C ILE A 70 1.05 4.01 17.97
N ASN A 71 0.99 4.78 19.06
CA ASN A 71 2.12 5.59 19.51
C ASN A 71 2.87 4.83 20.60
N LEU A 72 3.75 3.91 20.17
CA LEU A 72 4.50 3.05 21.09
C LEU A 72 5.31 3.85 22.14
N PRO A 73 6.07 4.92 21.79
CA PRO A 73 6.78 5.71 22.79
C PRO A 73 5.89 6.40 23.83
N LYS A 74 4.64 6.71 23.48
CA LYS A 74 3.67 7.29 24.42
C LYS A 74 3.11 6.23 25.34
N ILE A 75 2.72 5.07 24.78
CA ILE A 75 2.22 3.91 25.54
C ILE A 75 3.23 3.45 26.59
N MET A 76 4.52 3.43 26.24
CA MET A 76 5.57 2.99 27.17
C MET A 76 5.85 3.97 28.33
N ARG A 77 5.46 5.24 28.20
CA ARG A 77 5.73 6.28 29.21
C ARG A 77 4.52 6.58 30.10
N GLU A 78 3.32 6.25 29.65
CA GLU A 78 2.10 6.52 30.39
C GLU A 78 1.69 5.35 31.29
N PRO A 79 0.95 5.60 32.38
CA PRO A 79 0.42 4.54 33.23
C PRO A 79 -0.54 3.63 32.47
N ALA A 80 -0.66 2.38 32.93
CA ALA A 80 -1.71 1.46 32.50
C ALA A 80 -3.10 2.10 32.68
N ALA A 81 -4.03 1.84 31.76
CA ALA A 81 -5.37 2.46 31.67
C ALA A 81 -5.43 3.93 31.19
N SER A 82 -4.36 4.44 30.57
CA SER A 82 -4.45 5.67 29.78
C SER A 82 -5.32 5.46 28.52
N PRO A 83 -5.94 6.52 27.95
CA PRO A 83 -6.66 6.44 26.66
C PRO A 83 -5.80 5.95 25.48
N TYR A 84 -4.47 5.96 25.64
CA TYR A 84 -3.52 5.52 24.64
C TYR A 84 -3.12 4.06 24.82
N ASP A 85 -3.51 3.43 25.94
CA ASP A 85 -3.23 2.03 26.24
C ASP A 85 -3.90 1.10 25.22
N VAL A 86 -3.18 0.06 24.80
CA VAL A 86 -3.62 -0.87 23.77
C VAL A 86 -3.86 -2.22 24.41
N VAL A 87 -5.14 -2.58 24.56
CA VAL A 87 -5.53 -3.92 25.01
C VAL A 87 -5.09 -4.95 23.96
N LEU A 88 -4.16 -5.82 24.36
CA LEU A 88 -3.64 -6.88 23.51
C LEU A 88 -4.67 -7.99 23.33
N ARG A 89 -4.67 -8.57 22.13
CA ARG A 89 -5.50 -9.71 21.75
C ARG A 89 -4.60 -10.85 21.26
N ASN A 90 -5.13 -12.06 21.29
CA ASN A 90 -4.43 -13.21 20.76
C ASN A 90 -4.07 -13.00 19.27
N GLY A 91 -2.80 -13.25 18.93
CA GLY A 91 -2.28 -13.06 17.58
C GLY A 91 -1.84 -11.63 17.23
N ASP A 92 -1.91 -10.68 18.18
CA ASP A 92 -1.25 -9.39 17.99
C ASP A 92 0.28 -9.58 17.85
N THR A 93 0.88 -8.87 16.90
CA THR A 93 2.32 -8.94 16.64
C THR A 93 2.91 -7.54 16.58
N LEU A 94 3.99 -7.30 17.34
CA LEU A 94 4.78 -6.09 17.28
C LEU A 94 6.14 -6.40 16.63
N ILE A 95 6.34 -5.91 15.42
CA ILE A 95 7.61 -6.00 14.70
C ILE A 95 8.44 -4.76 15.05
N VAL A 96 9.59 -4.96 15.69
CA VAL A 96 10.57 -3.90 15.96
C VAL A 96 11.70 -4.06 14.94
N PRO A 97 11.83 -3.14 13.96
CA PRO A 97 12.90 -3.22 12.97
C PRO A 97 14.26 -2.99 13.63
N LYS A 98 15.32 -3.52 13.01
CA LYS A 98 16.68 -3.18 13.40
C LYS A 98 16.96 -1.71 13.02
N PHE A 99 17.91 -1.10 13.72
CA PHE A 99 18.41 0.19 13.30
C PHE A 99 19.13 0.04 11.95
N GLU A 100 18.58 0.65 10.91
CA GLU A 100 19.21 0.74 9.60
C GLU A 100 20.18 1.92 9.59
N GLN A 101 21.43 1.67 9.20
CA GLN A 101 22.47 2.69 9.15
C GLN A 101 22.47 3.43 7.80
N GLU A 102 21.39 3.37 7.05
CA GLU A 102 21.28 3.95 5.71
C GLU A 102 19.91 4.58 5.47
N VAL A 103 19.86 5.48 4.49
CA VAL A 103 18.67 6.14 3.98
C VAL A 103 18.64 5.90 2.48
N THR A 104 17.69 5.09 2.03
CA THR A 104 17.45 4.85 0.60
C THR A 104 16.58 5.95 0.03
N VAL A 105 17.02 6.54 -1.08
CA VAL A 105 16.26 7.51 -1.87
C VAL A 105 15.82 6.84 -3.17
N ILE A 106 14.51 6.84 -3.41
CA ILE A 106 13.88 6.25 -4.60
C ILE A 106 12.90 7.25 -5.23
N GLY A 107 12.50 7.01 -6.48
CA GLY A 107 11.52 7.81 -7.21
C GLY A 107 12.16 8.77 -8.21
N GLU A 108 11.51 9.91 -8.44
CA GLU A 108 11.94 10.96 -9.38
C GLU A 108 13.09 11.79 -8.81
N VAL A 109 14.24 11.15 -8.67
CA VAL A 109 15.52 11.78 -8.33
C VAL A 109 16.57 11.41 -9.39
N GLU A 110 17.57 12.27 -9.57
CA GLU A 110 18.62 12.07 -10.56
C GLU A 110 19.40 10.75 -10.35
N ASP A 111 19.71 10.41 -9.09
CA ASP A 111 20.41 9.16 -8.75
C ASP A 111 19.73 8.44 -7.56
N PRO A 112 18.81 7.48 -7.84
CA PRO A 112 18.19 6.65 -6.81
C PRO A 112 19.21 5.69 -6.17
N THR A 113 19.61 5.98 -4.93
CA THR A 113 20.65 5.23 -4.21
C THR A 113 20.48 5.28 -2.69
N SER A 114 21.24 4.45 -1.97
CA SER A 114 21.31 4.45 -0.50
C SER A 114 22.50 5.28 -0.01
N HIS A 115 22.25 6.13 0.99
CA HIS A 115 23.28 6.92 1.67
C HIS A 115 23.41 6.49 3.12
N LEU A 116 24.63 6.54 3.69
CA LEU A 116 24.82 6.28 5.12
C LEU A 116 24.00 7.29 5.95
N TYR A 117 23.27 6.80 6.95
CA TYR A 117 22.52 7.65 7.87
C TYR A 117 23.48 8.47 8.73
N GLN A 118 23.34 9.79 8.65
CA GLN A 118 24.05 10.74 9.50
C GLN A 118 23.04 11.51 10.38
N PRO A 119 23.21 11.48 11.72
CA PRO A 119 22.39 12.27 12.63
C PRO A 119 22.41 13.76 12.26
N GLY A 120 21.23 14.39 12.22
CA GLY A 120 21.09 15.83 11.93
C GLY A 120 20.89 16.18 10.45
N LEU A 121 21.09 15.24 9.52
CA LEU A 121 20.71 15.46 8.12
C LEU A 121 19.18 15.45 7.97
N SER A 122 18.67 16.43 7.22
CA SER A 122 17.24 16.49 6.85
C SER A 122 16.93 15.63 5.62
N ARG A 123 15.66 15.28 5.43
CA ARG A 123 15.17 14.63 4.20
C ARG A 123 15.68 15.31 2.93
N SER A 124 15.61 16.64 2.88
CA SER A 124 16.06 17.43 1.72
C SER A 124 17.56 17.33 1.47
N ALA A 125 18.37 17.07 2.49
CA ALA A 125 19.80 16.84 2.31
C ALA A 125 20.07 15.53 1.59
N TYR A 126 19.41 14.43 2.00
CA TYR A 126 19.51 13.15 1.29
C TYR A 126 19.03 13.23 -0.16
N ILE A 127 17.94 13.96 -0.43
CA ILE A 127 17.48 14.19 -1.82
C ILE A 127 18.56 14.91 -2.65
N ARG A 128 19.21 15.93 -2.10
CA ARG A 128 20.32 16.62 -2.79
C ARG A 128 21.54 15.70 -2.99
N MET A 129 21.83 14.81 -2.04
CA MET A 129 22.90 13.81 -2.18
C MET A 129 22.60 12.81 -3.31
N SER A 130 21.32 12.58 -3.62
CA SER A 130 20.83 11.83 -4.78
C SER A 130 20.67 12.69 -6.05
N GLY A 131 21.35 13.83 -6.13
CA GLY A 131 21.35 14.70 -7.31
C GLY A 131 20.13 15.63 -7.45
N GLY A 132 19.18 15.58 -6.51
CA GLY A 132 17.96 16.39 -6.57
C GLY A 132 16.80 15.67 -7.24
N PHE A 133 15.69 16.38 -7.44
CA PHE A 133 14.54 15.84 -8.17
C PHE A 133 14.81 15.85 -9.67
N THR A 134 14.33 14.82 -10.36
CA THR A 134 14.30 14.82 -11.83
C THR A 134 13.31 15.89 -12.30
N SER A 135 13.75 16.77 -13.19
CA SER A 135 12.94 17.88 -13.76
C SER A 135 12.20 17.48 -15.02
#